data_AF-Q4T7B9-F1
#
_entry.id   AF-Q4T7B9-F1
#
_cell.length_a   1.000
_cell.length_b   1.000
_cell.length_c   1.000
_cell.angle_alpha   90.00
_cell.angle_beta   90.00
_cell.angle_gamma   90.00
#
_symmetry.space_group_name_H-M   'P 1'
#
loop_
_entity.id
_entity.type
_entity.pdbx_description
1 polymer ?
#
loop_
_entity_poly.entity_id
_entity_poly.type
_entity_poly.pdbx_seq_one_letter_code
_entity_poly.pdbx_strand_id
1 'polypeptide(L)'
;MSASALSSIAVPAASSSGFRLSKEHLVVAVPVAVISAVGGFLVSQYMNRRCCKKGLVNTCISKDSPKVVHSFDMEDIGSKAVYCRCWKSKK
;
A
#
# COMPACT_ATOMS: atom_id res chain seq x y z
N MET A 1 -8.82 14.20 10.32
CA MET A 1 -8.31 13.56 11.54
C MET A 1 -7.30 12.50 11.08
N SER A 2 -6.16 12.88 10.52
CA SER A 2 -4.96 13.48 11.15
C SER A 2 -4.25 12.50 12.08
N ALA A 3 -3.20 11.86 11.54
CA ALA A 3 -2.06 11.28 12.26
C ALA A 3 -0.96 11.10 11.19
N SER A 4 -0.07 12.06 10.94
CA SER A 4 1.02 12.52 11.81
C SER A 4 1.93 11.38 12.25
N ALA A 5 2.74 10.83 11.33
CA ALA A 5 3.89 9.98 11.67
C ALA A 5 4.89 9.84 10.51
N LEU A 6 5.33 10.96 9.93
CA LEU A 6 6.55 11.02 9.10
C LEU A 6 7.46 12.12 9.66
N SER A 7 7.72 12.07 10.97
CA SER A 7 8.48 13.11 11.69
C SER A 7 9.89 12.66 12.11
N SER A 8 10.46 11.64 11.45
CA SER A 8 11.81 11.17 11.81
C SER A 8 12.64 10.70 10.62
N ILE A 9 12.41 11.28 9.43
CA ILE A 9 13.54 11.46 8.53
C ILE A 9 14.30 12.62 9.14
N ALA A 10 15.44 12.34 9.77
CA ALA A 10 16.43 13.34 10.07
C ALA A 10 16.90 13.92 8.73
N VAL A 11 16.14 14.88 8.22
CA VAL A 11 16.63 15.82 7.23
C VAL A 11 17.79 16.50 7.96
N PRO A 12 19.04 16.36 7.50
CA PRO A 12 20.12 17.11 8.11
C PRO A 12 19.68 18.56 8.04
N ALA A 13 19.58 19.22 9.19
CA ALA A 13 19.23 20.62 9.26
C ALA A 13 20.22 21.36 8.37
N ALA A 14 19.74 21.75 7.18
CA ALA A 14 20.47 22.63 6.30
C ALA A 14 20.47 23.98 7.01
N SER A 15 21.48 24.17 7.86
CA SER A 15 21.86 25.46 8.40
C SER A 15 21.89 26.41 7.21
N SER A 16 21.03 27.43 7.26
CA SER A 16 20.77 28.42 6.20
C SER A 16 21.97 29.35 5.96
N SER A 17 23.17 28.97 6.37
CA SER A 17 24.42 29.66 6.07
C SER A 17 24.92 29.26 4.68
N GLY A 18 24.44 29.98 3.65
CA GLY A 18 25.09 30.14 2.35
C GLY A 18 25.81 28.92 1.79
N PHE A 19 25.05 27.96 1.26
CA PHE A 19 25.59 26.77 0.60
C PHE A 19 26.34 27.20 -0.68
N ARG A 20 27.65 27.48 -0.60
CA ARG A 20 28.54 27.59 -1.77
C ARG A 20 28.77 26.18 -2.33
N LEU A 21 27.75 25.63 -3.00
CA LEU A 21 27.86 24.40 -3.78
C LEU A 21 28.77 24.65 -4.99
N SER A 22 30.04 24.29 -4.86
CA SER A 22 30.93 24.22 -6.00
C SER A 22 30.41 23.17 -7.00
N LYS A 23 30.66 23.38 -8.30
CA LYS A 23 30.14 22.53 -9.38
C LYS A 23 30.48 21.05 -9.17
N GLU A 24 31.62 20.78 -8.56
CA GLU A 24 32.10 19.44 -8.19
C GLU A 24 31.17 18.71 -7.19
N HIS A 25 30.60 19.43 -6.23
CA HIS A 25 29.69 18.84 -5.25
C HIS A 25 28.30 18.55 -5.84
N LEU A 26 27.85 19.33 -6.82
CA LEU A 26 26.59 19.05 -7.54
C LEU A 26 26.68 17.78 -8.40
N VAL A 27 27.84 17.54 -9.02
CA VAL A 27 28.08 16.34 -9.84
C VAL A 27 27.92 15.06 -9.01
N VAL A 28 28.24 15.09 -7.71
CA VAL A 28 28.10 13.93 -6.82
C VAL A 28 26.76 13.91 -6.08
N ALA A 29 26.28 15.07 -5.62
CA ALA A 29 25.05 15.15 -4.83
C ALA A 29 23.80 14.81 -5.65
N VAL A 30 23.74 15.22 -6.92
CA VAL A 30 22.56 14.99 -7.78
C VAL A 30 22.35 13.49 -8.05
N PRO A 31 23.34 12.70 -8.51
CA PRO A 31 23.16 11.26 -8.69
C PRO A 31 22.75 10.53 -7.42
N VAL A 32 23.35 10.88 -6.26
CA VAL A 32 23.01 10.26 -4.97
C VAL A 32 21.58 10.58 -4.56
N ALA A 33 21.14 11.83 -4.75
CA ALA A 33 19.76 12.24 -4.49
C ALA A 33 18.78 11.50 -5.42
N VAL A 34 19.11 11.36 -6.71
CA VAL A 34 18.27 10.64 -7.68
C VAL A 34 18.19 9.15 -7.32
N ILE A 35 19.32 8.50 -7.02
CA ILE A 35 19.36 7.08 -6.64
C ILE A 35 18.57 6.84 -5.35
N SER A 36 18.74 7.70 -4.34
CA SER A 36 18.01 7.56 -3.07
C SER A 36 16.51 7.81 -3.23
N ALA A 37 16.10 8.78 -4.04
CA ALA A 37 14.70 9.04 -4.34
C ALA A 37 14.06 7.87 -5.11
N VAL A 38 14.71 7.39 -6.18
CA VAL A 38 14.22 6.26 -6.97
C VAL A 38 14.19 4.97 -6.14
N GLY A 39 15.29 4.68 -5.44
CA GLY A 39 15.39 3.51 -4.57
C GLY A 39 14.35 3.51 -3.46
N GLY A 40 14.21 4.64 -2.75
CA GLY A 40 13.21 4.82 -1.71
C GLY A 40 11.77 4.68 -2.23
N PHE A 41 11.47 5.25 -3.40
CA PHE A 41 10.16 5.11 -4.04
C PHE A 41 9.84 3.66 -4.39
N LEU A 42 10.79 2.94 -5.00
CA LEU A 42 10.62 1.53 -5.34
C LEU A 42 10.40 0.65 -4.10
N VAL A 43 11.20 0.87 -3.05
CA VAL A 43 11.05 0.14 -1.77
C VAL A 43 9.69 0.45 -1.13
N SER A 44 9.27 1.72 -1.10
CA SER A 44 7.97 2.14 -0.56
C SER A 44 6.81 1.48 -1.31
N GLN A 45 6.82 1.51 -2.64
CA GLN A 45 5.83 0.82 -3.48
C GLN A 45 5.80 -0.69 -3.21
N TYR A 46 6.96 -1.30 -3.04
CA TYR A 46 7.08 -2.72 -2.76
C TYR A 46 6.47 -3.10 -1.40
N MET A 47 6.80 -2.33 -0.36
CA MET A 47 6.26 -2.55 0.98
C MET A 47 4.76 -2.32 1.02
N ASN A 48 4.25 -1.25 0.38
CA ASN A 48 2.82 -0.95 0.34
C ASN A 48 2.03 -2.09 -0.33
N ARG A 49 2.53 -2.63 -1.45
CA ARG A 49 1.90 -3.79 -2.13
C ARG A 49 1.89 -5.07 -1.28
N ARG A 50 2.88 -5.27 -0.39
CA ARG A 50 2.96 -6.43 0.49
C ARG A 50 2.14 -6.27 1.77
N CYS A 51 2.02 -5.05 2.31
CA CYS A 51 1.32 -4.79 3.57
C CYS A 51 -0.20 -4.82 3.40
N CYS A 52 -0.74 -4.31 2.29
CA CYS A 52 -2.19 -4.23 2.06
C CYS A 52 -2.89 -5.58 1.86
N LYS A 53 -2.17 -6.71 1.88
CA LYS A 53 -2.74 -8.06 1.69
C LYS A 53 -2.89 -8.86 2.98
N LYS A 54 -2.37 -8.36 4.10
CA LYS A 54 -2.38 -9.08 5.38
C LYS A 54 -3.74 -8.84 6.07
N GLY A 55 -4.65 -9.82 5.96
CA GLY A 55 -5.95 -9.80 6.64
C GLY A 55 -7.18 -9.81 5.72
N LEU A 56 -7.01 -9.85 4.40
CA LEU A 56 -8.15 -10.00 3.49
C LEU A 56 -8.67 -11.44 3.54
N VAL A 57 -9.90 -11.62 4.01
CA VAL A 57 -10.60 -12.90 3.95
C VAL A 57 -11.02 -13.21 2.51
N ASN A 58 -11.61 -12.22 1.82
CA ASN A 58 -12.00 -12.35 0.42
C ASN A 58 -10.85 -12.00 -0.53
N THR A 59 -10.29 -13.01 -1.18
CA THR A 59 -9.16 -12.82 -2.11
C THR A 59 -9.54 -12.82 -3.58
N CYS A 60 -10.76 -13.24 -3.94
CA CYS A 60 -11.10 -13.53 -5.34
C CYS A 60 -12.57 -13.33 -5.74
N ILE A 61 -13.53 -13.30 -4.82
CA ILE A 61 -14.96 -13.28 -5.15
C ILE A 61 -15.44 -11.83 -5.25
N SER A 62 -16.09 -11.45 -6.36
CA SER A 62 -16.81 -10.17 -6.54
C SER A 62 -16.06 -8.92 -6.03
N LYS A 63 -14.85 -8.66 -6.56
CA LYS A 63 -14.01 -7.51 -6.15
C LYS A 63 -14.48 -6.16 -6.69
N ASP A 64 -15.35 -6.18 -7.69
CA ASP A 64 -15.86 -4.96 -8.33
C ASP A 64 -16.93 -4.29 -7.48
N SER A 65 -17.56 -5.03 -6.54
CA SER A 65 -18.53 -4.47 -5.62
C SER A 65 -17.90 -4.10 -4.27
N PRO A 66 -18.25 -2.95 -3.69
CA PRO A 66 -17.72 -2.50 -2.40
C PRO A 66 -18.20 -3.38 -1.23
N LYS A 67 -19.32 -4.08 -1.41
CA LYS A 67 -19.89 -5.02 -0.44
C LYS A 67 -20.54 -6.17 -1.19
N VAL A 68 -20.18 -7.39 -0.80
CA VAL A 68 -20.73 -8.62 -1.37
C VAL A 68 -21.69 -9.22 -0.35
N VAL A 69 -22.97 -9.34 -0.74
CA VAL A 69 -24.04 -9.94 0.06
C VAL A 69 -24.81 -10.91 -0.84
N HIS A 70 -25.02 -12.13 -0.37
CA HIS A 70 -25.90 -13.10 -1.03
C HIS A 70 -27.18 -13.24 -0.20
N SER A 71 -28.33 -12.95 -0.81
CA SER A 71 -29.67 -13.20 -0.26
C SER A 71 -30.28 -14.40 -0.98
N PHE A 72 -30.91 -15.29 -0.22
CA PHE A 72 -31.64 -16.44 -0.75
C PHE A 72 -33.00 -16.47 -0.07
N ASP A 73 -34.04 -16.67 -0.87
CA ASP A 73 -35.39 -16.85 -0.35
C ASP A 73 -35.58 -18.32 0.06
N MET A 74 -36.39 -18.54 1.10
CA MET A 74 -36.53 -19.88 1.70
C MET A 74 -37.16 -20.90 0.73
N GLU A 75 -37.95 -20.43 -0.24
CA GLU A 75 -38.63 -21.26 -1.24
C GLU A 75 -37.65 -21.82 -2.27
N ASP A 76 -36.53 -21.13 -2.50
CA ASP A 76 -35.46 -21.57 -3.41
C ASP A 76 -34.53 -22.61 -2.76
N ILE A 77 -34.63 -22.77 -1.44
CA ILE A 77 -33.85 -23.75 -0.69
C ILE A 77 -34.63 -25.07 -0.72
N GLY A 78 -34.12 -26.06 -1.43
CA GLY A 78 -34.64 -27.44 -1.42
C GLY A 78 -34.44 -28.13 -0.06
N SER A 79 -34.07 -29.41 -0.06
CA SER A 79 -33.94 -30.17 1.19
C SER A 79 -32.78 -29.72 2.10
N LYS A 80 -31.66 -29.26 1.52
CA LYS A 80 -30.49 -28.73 2.26
C LYS A 80 -29.56 -27.97 1.32
N ALA A 81 -29.10 -26.80 1.76
CA ALA A 81 -28.05 -26.04 1.09
C ALA A 81 -26.88 -25.74 2.05
N VAL A 82 -25.65 -25.70 1.53
CA VAL A 82 -24.46 -25.32 2.29
C VAL A 82 -23.76 -24.18 1.58
N TYR A 83 -23.60 -23.07 2.28
CA TYR A 83 -23.00 -21.86 1.73
C TYR A 83 -21.57 -21.67 2.23
N CYS A 84 -20.74 -21.11 1.35
CA CYS A 84 -19.37 -20.77 1.68
C CYS A 84 -19.32 -19.65 2.74
N ARG A 85 -18.51 -19.84 3.78
CA ARG A 85 -18.18 -18.80 4.78
C ARG A 85 -16.73 -18.33 4.71
N CYS A 86 -15.91 -18.99 3.90
CA CYS A 86 -14.46 -18.80 3.87
C CYS A 86 -13.95 -17.97 2.69
N TRP A 87 -14.84 -17.57 1.76
CA TRP A 87 -14.49 -16.80 0.55
C TRP A 87 -13.47 -17.48 -0.39
N LYS A 88 -13.37 -18.82 -0.33
CA LYS A 88 -12.47 -19.62 -1.17
C LYS A 88 -13.22 -20.58 -2.10
N SER A 89 -14.54 -20.66 -1.99
CA SER A 89 -15.35 -21.49 -2.90
C SER A 89 -15.25 -20.96 -4.32
N LYS A 90 -15.20 -21.88 -5.29
CA LYS A 90 -15.34 -21.59 -6.72
C LYS A 90 -16.76 -21.81 -7.25
N LYS A 91 -17.64 -22.34 -6.38
CA LYS A 91 -19.07 -22.46 -6.61
C LYS A 91 -19.74 -21.13 -6.34
#